data_AF-A0A1X2BE32-F1
#
_entry.id   AF-A0A1X2BE32-F1
#
_cell.length_a   1.000
_cell.length_b   1.000
_cell.length_c   1.000
_cell.angle_alpha   90.00
_cell.angle_beta   90.00
_cell.angle_gamma   90.00
#
_symmetry.space_group_name_H-M   'P 1'
#
loop_
_entity.id
_entity.type
_entity.pdbx_description
1 polymer ?
#
loop_
_entity_poly.entity_id
_entity_poly.type
_entity_poly.pdbx_seq_one_letter_code
_entity_poly.pdbx_strand_id
1 'polypeptide(L)'
;MSWCIDSQIPELLTLAATVDAWWPEIQGFVATGITNARSEGYNRLVKHVKRAACGFRNPNNSARRTPFHCTSKQRTATQFSFGD
;
A
#
# COMPACT_ATOMS: atom_id res chain seq x y z
N MET A 1 11.40 -2.88 24.40
CA MET A 1 11.86 -1.68 23.67
C MET A 1 12.99 -0.92 24.37
N SER A 2 13.33 -1.20 25.65
CA SER A 2 14.39 -0.47 26.36
C SER A 2 15.73 -0.51 25.64
N TRP A 3 16.19 -1.69 25.21
CA TRP A 3 17.48 -1.85 24.54
C TRP A 3 17.68 -0.98 23.28
N CYS A 4 16.63 -0.74 22.47
CA CYS A 4 16.71 0.16 21.31
C CYS A 4 16.89 1.61 21.75
N ILE A 5 16.15 2.02 22.78
CA ILE A 5 16.18 3.38 23.31
C ILE A 5 17.50 3.64 24.03
N ASP A 6 17.97 2.68 24.81
CA ASP A 6 19.21 2.72 25.57
C ASP A 6 20.45 2.70 24.67
N SER A 7 20.33 2.19 23.44
CA SER A 7 21.43 2.14 22.46
C SER A 7 21.92 3.51 21.98
N GLN A 8 21.09 4.55 22.11
CA GLN A 8 21.36 5.91 21.60
C GLN A 8 21.71 5.99 20.10
N ILE A 9 21.42 4.95 19.32
CA ILE A 9 21.60 4.94 17.86
C ILE A 9 20.42 5.67 17.21
N PRO A 10 20.63 6.79 16.51
CA PRO A 10 19.54 7.62 15.96
C PRO A 10 18.55 6.85 15.07
N GLU A 11 19.04 5.89 14.29
CA GLU A 11 18.23 5.04 13.41
C GLU A 11 17.33 4.11 14.21
N LEU A 12 17.82 3.55 15.34
CA LEU A 12 17.04 2.68 16.21
C LEU A 12 15.99 3.46 17.00
N LEU A 13 16.30 4.69 17.41
CA LEU A 13 15.33 5.59 18.03
C LEU A 13 14.21 5.95 17.06
N THR A 14 14.57 6.29 15.82
CA THR A 14 13.59 6.62 14.76
C THR A 14 12.70 5.42 14.43
N LEU A 15 13.30 4.22 14.34
CA LEU A 15 12.56 2.98 14.14
C LEU A 15 11.62 2.71 15.31
N ALA A 16 12.08 2.83 16.55
CA ALA A 16 11.26 2.61 17.73
C ALA A 16 10.06 3.57 17.78
N ALA A 17 10.28 4.86 17.52
CA ALA A 17 9.22 5.86 17.43
C ALA A 17 8.21 5.54 16.31
N THR A 18 8.69 5.04 15.16
CA THR A 18 7.81 4.60 14.07
C THR A 18 6.97 3.40 14.48
N VAL A 19 7.57 2.38 15.11
CA VAL A 19 6.84 1.19 15.56
C VAL A 19 5.77 1.56 16.59
N ASP A 20 6.11 2.45 17.53
CA ASP A 20 5.17 2.92 18.56
C ASP A 20 3.99 3.67 17.95
N ALA A 21 4.25 4.58 17.00
CA ALA A 21 3.21 5.34 16.30
C ALA A 21 2.21 4.45 15.53
N TRP A 22 2.65 3.29 15.04
CA TRP A 22 1.83 2.34 14.25
C TRP A 22 1.36 1.12 15.06
N TRP A 23 1.59 1.11 16.38
CA TRP A 23 1.23 -0.02 17.22
C TRP A 23 -0.28 -0.36 17.19
N PRO A 24 -1.21 0.61 17.21
CA PRO A 24 -2.64 0.32 17.12
C PRO A 24 -3.02 -0.45 15.85
N GLU A 25 -2.42 -0.13 14.71
CA GLU A 25 -2.67 -0.79 13.42
C GLU A 25 -2.10 -2.21 13.41
N ILE A 26 -0.90 -2.41 13.99
CA ILE A 26 -0.29 -3.74 14.15
C ILE A 26 -1.15 -4.62 15.05
N GLN A 27 -1.62 -4.08 16.18
CA GLN A 27 -2.56 -4.78 17.06
C GLN A 27 -3.87 -5.10 16.33
N GLY A 28 -4.41 -4.16 15.55
CA GLY A 28 -5.57 -4.35 14.70
C GLY A 28 -5.39 -5.49 13.70
N PHE A 29 -4.24 -5.57 13.04
CA PHE A 29 -3.91 -6.68 12.14
C PHE A 29 -3.88 -8.03 12.87
N VAL A 30 -3.20 -8.11 14.02
CA VAL A 30 -3.12 -9.37 14.80
C VAL A 30 -4.50 -9.82 15.27
N ALA A 31 -5.34 -8.89 15.73
CA ALA A 31 -6.66 -9.20 16.28
C ALA A 31 -7.70 -9.57 15.20
N THR A 32 -7.63 -8.92 14.03
CA THR A 32 -8.69 -9.02 13.00
C THR A 32 -8.27 -9.76 11.73
N GLY A 33 -6.96 -9.91 11.51
CA GLY A 33 -6.40 -10.39 10.24
C GLY A 33 -6.55 -9.41 9.08
N ILE A 34 -7.13 -8.22 9.29
CA ILE A 34 -7.29 -7.21 8.23
C ILE A 34 -5.93 -6.63 7.89
N THR A 35 -5.56 -6.70 6.60
CA THR A 35 -4.25 -6.26 6.11
C THR A 35 -4.36 -5.10 5.13
N ASN A 36 -3.29 -4.32 5.01
CA ASN A 36 -3.16 -3.27 3.99
C ASN A 36 -2.92 -3.84 2.56
N ALA A 37 -2.93 -5.17 2.38
CA ALA A 37 -2.57 -5.80 1.11
C ALA A 37 -3.42 -5.33 -0.08
N ARG A 38 -4.71 -5.01 0.15
CA ARG A 38 -5.58 -4.44 -0.88
C ARG A 38 -5.07 -3.09 -1.36
N SER A 39 -4.78 -2.16 -0.45
CA SER A 39 -4.28 -0.83 -0.79
C SER A 39 -2.87 -0.88 -1.38
N GLU A 40 -2.01 -1.76 -0.87
CA GLU A 40 -0.67 -1.99 -1.44
C GLU A 40 -0.73 -2.58 -2.85
N GLY A 41 -1.69 -3.47 -3.10
CA GLY A 41 -2.00 -3.97 -4.43
C GLY A 41 -2.32 -2.84 -5.40
N TYR A 42 -3.18 -1.90 -4.99
CA TYR A 42 -3.44 -0.70 -5.79
C TYR A 42 -2.21 0.17 -6.00
N ASN A 43 -1.45 0.46 -4.94
CA ASN A 43 -0.22 1.23 -5.05
C ASN A 43 0.77 0.59 -6.03
N ARG A 44 0.86 -0.75 -6.05
CA ARG A 44 1.68 -1.48 -7.02
C ARG A 44 1.17 -1.28 -8.45
N LEU A 45 -0.14 -1.37 -8.68
CA LEU A 45 -0.73 -1.12 -10.01
C LEU A 45 -0.48 0.31 -10.47
N VAL A 46 -0.72 1.32 -9.61
CA VAL A 46 -0.45 2.72 -9.93
C VAL A 46 1.03 2.94 -10.31
N LYS A 47 1.95 2.41 -9.48
CA LYS A 47 3.39 2.48 -9.76
C LYS A 47 3.75 1.80 -11.08
N HIS A 48 3.14 0.67 -11.40
CA HIS A 48 3.36 -0.04 -12.66
C HIS A 48 2.89 0.78 -13.88
N VAL A 49 1.68 1.34 -13.82
CA VAL A 49 1.13 2.21 -14.87
C VAL A 49 2.02 3.43 -15.11
N LYS A 50 2.50 4.06 -14.02
CA LYS A 50 3.42 5.21 -14.11
C LYS A 50 4.76 4.82 -14.76
N ARG A 51 5.32 3.65 -14.42
CA ARG A 51 6.56 3.15 -15.02
C ARG A 51 6.41 2.79 -16.50
N ALA A 52 5.34 2.08 -16.87
CA ALA A 52 5.06 1.73 -18.25
C ALA A 52 4.85 2.97 -19.15
N ALA A 53 4.34 4.06 -18.57
CA ALA A 53 4.19 5.34 -19.27
C ALA A 53 5.48 6.18 -19.33
N CYS A 54 6.59 5.73 -18.71
CA CYS A 54 7.81 6.52 -18.51
C CYS A 54 7.55 7.88 -17.82
N GLY A 55 6.57 7.91 -16.91
CA GLY A 55 6.09 9.12 -16.27
C GLY A 55 5.05 9.89 -17.09
N PHE A 56 4.08 10.49 -16.41
CA PHE A 56 3.07 11.33 -17.05
C PHE A 56 3.51 12.79 -17.02
N ARG A 57 3.58 13.44 -18.19
CA ARG A 57 3.80 14.89 -18.29
C ARG A 57 2.53 15.72 -18.04
N ASN A 58 1.36 15.10 -18.17
CA ASN A 58 0.05 15.73 -18.01
C ASN A 58 -0.75 15.00 -16.91
N PRO A 59 -1.17 15.68 -15.82
CA PRO A 59 -2.01 15.10 -14.77
C PRO A 59 -3.32 14.50 -15.25
N ASN A 60 -3.91 15.03 -16.33
CA ASN A 60 -5.13 14.47 -16.91
C ASN A 60 -4.90 13.05 -17.46
N ASN A 61 -3.70 12.76 -17.96
CA ASN A 61 -3.36 11.44 -18.49
C ASN A 61 -3.16 10.42 -17.36
N SER A 62 -2.54 10.81 -16.24
CA SER A 62 -2.42 9.94 -15.07
C SER A 62 -3.77 9.67 -14.42
N ALA A 63 -4.63 10.69 -14.34
CA ALA A 63 -5.99 10.60 -13.81
C ALA A 63 -6.91 9.69 -14.63
N ARG A 64 -6.71 9.58 -15.95
CA ARG A 64 -7.47 8.66 -16.80
C ARG A 64 -6.93 7.23 -16.77
N ARG A 65 -5.61 7.06 -16.89
CA ARG A 65 -4.99 5.73 -17.03
C ARG A 65 -4.93 4.95 -15.73
N THR A 66 -4.67 5.60 -14.59
CA THR A 66 -4.54 4.91 -13.31
C THR A 66 -5.83 4.21 -12.90
N PRO A 67 -7.00 4.87 -12.88
CA PRO A 67 -8.26 4.20 -12.54
C PRO A 67 -8.65 3.13 -13.56
N PHE A 68 -8.42 3.37 -14.86
CA PHE A 68 -8.69 2.36 -15.90
C PHE A 68 -7.99 1.04 -15.58
N HIS A 69 -6.69 1.06 -15.28
CA HIS A 69 -5.93 -0.15 -14.94
C HIS A 69 -6.23 -0.73 -13.55
N CYS A 70 -6.55 0.12 -12.57
CA CYS A 70 -6.87 -0.35 -11.21
C CYS A 70 -8.26 -1.00 -11.14
N THR A 71 -9.24 -0.46 -11.85
CA THR A 71 -10.63 -0.96 -11.86
C THR A 71 -10.89 -2.02 -12.93
N SER A 72 -10.12 -2.05 -14.03
CA SER A 72 -10.19 -3.11 -15.05
C SER A 72 -9.98 -4.51 -14.46
N LYS A 73 -9.01 -4.65 -13.55
CA LYS A 73 -8.73 -5.93 -12.88
C LYS A 73 -9.88 -6.35 -11.96
N GLN A 74 -10.51 -5.39 -11.27
CA GLN A 74 -11.69 -5.67 -10.46
C GLN A 74 -12.87 -6.14 -11.32
N ARG A 75 -13.14 -5.48 -12.45
CA ARG A 75 -14.21 -5.87 -13.38
C ARG A 75 -14.05 -7.30 -13.90
N THR A 76 -12.82 -7.68 -14.25
CA THR A 76 -12.51 -9.04 -14.73
C THR A 76 -12.77 -10.07 -13.63
N ALA A 77 -12.32 -9.80 -12.39
CA ALA A 77 -12.56 -10.71 -11.26
C ALA A 77 -14.05 -10.86 -10.91
N THR A 78 -14.84 -9.78 -10.97
CA THR A 78 -16.29 -9.82 -10.73
C THR A 78 -17.05 -10.62 -11.79
N GLN A 79 -16.62 -10.59 -13.06
CA GLN A 79 -17.26 -11.35 -14.13
C GLN A 79 -17.11 -12.87 -13.95
N PHE A 80 -15.98 -13.34 -13.43
CA PHE A 80 -15.77 -14.78 -13.16
C PHE A 80 -16.64 -15.29 -12.01
N SER A 81 -16.90 -14.50 -10.97
CA SER A 81 -17.68 -14.93 -9.80
C SER A 81 -19.20 -14.96 -9.99
N PHE A 82 -19.72 -14.43 -11.10
CA PHE A 82 -21.17 -14.39 -11.39
C PHE A 82 -21.59 -15.45 -12.43
N GLY A 83 -20.65 -16.25 -12.93
CA GLY A 83 -20.86 -17.25 -13.99
C GLY A 83 -20.63 -18.70 -13.56
N ASP A 84 -20.37 -18.95 -12.27
CA ASP A 84 -20.32 -20.28 -11.65
C ASP A 84 -21.62 -20.56 -10.85
#